data_AF-A0A966CJD9-F1
#
_entry.id   AF-A0A966CJD9-F1
#
_cell.length_a   1.000
_cell.length_b   1.000
_cell.length_c   1.000
_cell.angle_alpha   90.00
_cell.angle_beta   90.00
_cell.angle_gamma   90.00
#
_symmetry.space_group_name_H-M   'P 1'
#
loop_
_entity.id
_entity.type
_entity.pdbx_description
1 polymer ?
#
loop_
_entity_poly.entity_id
_entity_poly.type
_entity_poly.pdbx_seq_one_letter_code
_entity_poly.pdbx_strand_id
1 'polypeptide(L)'
;KKLIIGLAVMLAGGIVLLATAIHVQAMSTVIQAGKVNWPLVEAALMLTLVEKILFGLAVAATLAAAYFAAKRLGGIITGGQGKPDWKLAFKRLAGVLAKIVTFQPVFRFRPLTSLFHALVGWGFGFYLLVNLLDVLRGYLPGFEIPSTGGNIYRLLADVLSVGVLIGMTFFLVRRFVFRPANLSTREATLLHPKARAGIRRDSAIVGGFILLHVGSRFLGESFLVAAQGHADGWQPAASAVAGLWSGWSPQALVIGQHAAFWLALGLILAFIPYFPYSKHVHLFFAPLNFLLKPERRSIGELSRLNFEDESVSQFGAAKLADLGWEQIMDAYACIMCFRCQEVCPAYGTGKVLSPAALEINKRYALNYGGMSTLPETPLTEFAISEEAIWACTSCGACVDICPVNNEPMRDILDIRR
;
A
#
# COMPACT_ATOMS: atom_id res chain seq x y z
N LYS A 1 15.83 8.80 8.93
CA LYS A 1 14.85 7.76 8.51
C LYS A 1 14.41 6.84 9.67
N LYS A 2 15.28 6.05 10.32
CA LYS A 2 14.89 5.21 11.50
C LYS A 2 14.37 6.05 12.68
N LEU A 3 15.01 7.21 12.92
CA LEU A 3 14.58 8.17 13.94
C LEU A 3 13.18 8.72 13.67
N ILE A 4 12.87 9.10 12.42
CA ILE A 4 11.56 9.66 12.03
C ILE A 4 10.43 8.62 12.20
N ILE A 5 10.67 7.36 11.82
CA ILE A 5 9.70 6.28 11.98
C ILE A 5 9.52 5.92 13.47
N GLY A 6 10.61 5.86 14.23
CA GLY A 6 10.55 5.64 15.68
C GLY A 6 9.83 6.78 16.41
N LEU A 7 10.08 8.03 16.00
CA LEU A 7 9.41 9.21 16.53
C LEU A 7 7.94 9.23 16.13
N ALA A 8 7.57 8.86 14.90
CA ALA A 8 6.18 8.79 14.45
C ALA A 8 5.38 7.71 15.19
N VAL A 9 5.99 6.54 15.49
CA VAL A 9 5.35 5.47 16.26
C VAL A 9 5.25 5.84 17.75
N MET A 10 6.29 6.45 18.34
CA MET A 10 6.22 6.97 19.71
C MET A 10 5.26 8.16 19.84
N LEU A 11 5.21 9.05 18.86
CA LEU A 11 4.25 10.16 18.81
C LEU A 11 2.85 9.61 18.61
N ALA A 12 2.62 8.62 17.74
CA ALA A 12 1.30 8.01 17.60
C ALA A 12 0.86 7.32 18.90
N GLY A 13 1.72 6.53 19.56
CA GLY A 13 1.40 5.91 20.85
C GLY A 13 1.22 6.91 21.99
N GLY A 14 2.06 7.96 22.05
CA GLY A 14 1.97 9.03 23.03
C GLY A 14 0.75 9.94 22.82
N ILE A 15 0.40 10.23 21.55
CA ILE A 15 -0.83 10.95 21.18
C ILE A 15 -2.04 10.09 21.52
N VAL A 16 -2.04 8.78 21.23
CA VAL A 16 -3.14 7.87 21.62
C VAL A 16 -3.33 7.90 23.13
N LEU A 17 -2.26 7.73 23.92
CA LEU A 17 -2.35 7.73 25.39
C LEU A 17 -2.78 9.08 25.95
N LEU A 18 -2.23 10.18 25.42
CA LEU A 18 -2.58 11.54 25.85
C LEU A 18 -4.02 11.89 25.48
N ALA A 19 -4.44 11.59 24.25
CA ALA A 19 -5.78 11.84 23.77
C ALA A 19 -6.82 11.01 24.54
N THR A 20 -6.53 9.73 24.77
CA THR A 20 -7.35 8.85 25.63
C THR A 20 -7.42 9.39 27.06
N ALA A 21 -6.31 9.87 27.64
CA ALA A 21 -6.30 10.44 28.99
C ALA A 21 -7.10 11.75 29.10
N ILE A 22 -6.97 12.65 28.12
CA ILE A 22 -7.77 13.89 28.03
C ILE A 22 -9.26 13.54 27.93
N HIS A 23 -9.59 12.53 27.12
CA HIS A 23 -10.95 12.07 26.94
C HIS A 23 -11.53 11.46 28.24
N VAL A 24 -10.77 10.60 28.93
CA VAL A 24 -11.13 10.05 30.25
C VAL A 24 -11.41 11.16 31.27
N GLN A 25 -10.59 12.22 31.27
CA GLN A 25 -10.76 13.34 32.18
C GLN A 25 -12.03 14.15 31.87
N ALA A 26 -12.33 14.40 30.58
CA ALA A 26 -13.56 15.04 30.13
C ALA A 26 -14.82 14.19 30.42
N MET A 27 -14.70 12.87 30.34
CA MET A 27 -15.78 11.92 30.64
C MET A 27 -16.08 11.81 32.14
N SER A 28 -15.07 11.92 33.00
CA SER A 28 -15.25 11.83 34.46
C SER A 28 -16.27 12.85 35.01
N THR A 29 -16.45 13.98 34.33
CA THR A 29 -17.45 15.01 34.65
C THR A 29 -18.87 14.72 34.12
N VAL A 30 -19.04 13.81 33.16
CA VAL A 30 -20.33 13.51 32.51
C VAL A 30 -21.05 12.30 33.15
N ILE A 31 -20.31 11.46 33.88
CA ILE A 31 -20.73 10.10 34.29
C ILE A 31 -21.33 10.00 35.70
N GLN A 32 -21.69 11.10 36.35
CA GLN A 32 -22.23 11.06 37.71
C GLN A 32 -23.70 10.55 37.87
N ALA A 33 -24.35 10.00 36.84
CA ALA A 33 -25.80 9.73 36.90
C ALA A 33 -26.28 8.27 36.75
N GLY A 34 -25.39 7.26 36.66
CA GLY A 34 -25.80 5.84 36.71
C GLY A 34 -26.79 5.35 35.62
N LYS A 35 -27.17 6.19 34.68
CA LYS A 35 -28.01 5.88 33.52
C LYS A 35 -27.23 6.18 32.25
N VAL A 36 -27.18 5.22 31.32
CA VAL A 36 -26.59 5.42 30.00
C VAL A 36 -27.47 6.42 29.24
N ASN A 37 -27.02 7.66 29.15
CA ASN A 37 -27.66 8.68 28.32
C ASN A 37 -26.98 8.62 26.94
N TRP A 38 -27.64 7.98 25.98
CA TRP A 38 -27.10 7.75 24.65
C TRP A 38 -26.60 9.03 23.93
N PRO A 39 -27.32 10.17 24.00
CA PRO A 39 -26.79 11.48 23.59
C PRO A 39 -25.45 11.90 24.24
N LEU A 40 -25.22 11.53 25.51
CA LEU A 40 -23.95 11.79 26.19
C LEU A 40 -22.85 10.81 25.75
N VAL A 41 -23.21 9.58 25.38
CA VAL A 41 -22.29 8.61 24.77
C VAL A 41 -21.88 9.08 23.37
N GLU A 42 -22.81 9.52 22.54
CA GLU A 42 -22.53 10.13 21.22
C GLU A 42 -21.63 11.35 21.33
N ALA A 43 -21.90 12.25 22.29
CA ALA A 43 -21.02 13.39 22.57
C ALA A 43 -19.61 12.95 23.04
N ALA A 44 -19.53 11.84 23.79
CA ALA A 44 -18.27 11.25 24.23
C ALA A 44 -17.58 10.38 23.15
N LEU A 45 -18.17 10.19 21.98
CA LEU A 45 -17.48 9.54 20.85
C LEU A 45 -16.78 10.57 19.94
N MET A 46 -16.93 11.85 20.26
CA MET A 46 -16.30 12.95 19.55
C MET A 46 -14.91 13.25 20.07
N LEU A 47 -14.07 13.78 19.17
CA LEU A 47 -12.82 14.39 19.58
C LEU A 47 -13.09 15.65 20.39
N THR A 48 -12.40 15.79 21.51
CA THR A 48 -12.32 17.06 22.26
C THR A 48 -11.63 18.13 21.41
N LEU A 49 -11.76 19.41 21.79
CA LEU A 49 -11.09 20.50 21.06
C LEU A 49 -9.57 20.29 20.97
N VAL A 50 -8.93 19.86 22.06
CA VAL A 50 -7.50 19.58 22.09
C VAL A 50 -7.14 18.49 21.10
N GLU A 51 -7.93 17.43 21.05
CA GLU A 51 -7.74 16.31 20.13
C GLU A 51 -7.93 16.71 18.67
N LYS A 52 -8.94 17.54 18.36
CA LYS A 52 -9.13 18.09 17.01
C LYS A 52 -7.93 18.92 16.57
N ILE A 53 -7.34 19.70 17.47
CA ILE A 53 -6.12 20.48 17.18
C ILE A 53 -4.94 19.54 16.94
N LEU A 54 -4.70 18.58 17.85
CA LEU A 54 -3.60 17.61 17.72
C LEU A 54 -3.71 16.77 16.44
N PHE A 55 -4.91 16.29 16.12
CA PHE A 55 -5.18 15.54 14.90
C PHE A 55 -4.95 16.41 13.66
N GLY A 56 -5.43 17.65 13.66
CA GLY A 56 -5.21 18.59 12.56
C GLY A 56 -3.73 18.90 12.32
N LEU A 57 -2.95 19.10 13.38
CA LEU A 57 -1.50 19.27 13.29
C LEU A 57 -0.80 18.02 12.75
N ALA A 58 -1.20 16.83 13.21
CA ALA A 58 -0.66 15.57 12.73
C ALA A 58 -0.98 15.33 11.23
N VAL A 59 -2.19 15.68 10.79
CA VAL A 59 -2.58 15.68 9.37
C VAL A 59 -1.70 16.64 8.57
N ALA A 60 -1.53 17.88 9.03
CA ALA A 60 -0.71 18.88 8.33
C ALA A 60 0.76 18.42 8.19
N ALA A 61 1.35 17.91 9.27
CA ALA A 61 2.70 17.36 9.25
C ALA A 61 2.83 16.16 8.30
N THR A 62 1.83 15.27 8.31
CA THR A 62 1.78 14.09 7.44
C THR A 62 1.65 14.47 5.97
N LEU A 63 0.78 15.43 5.63
CA LEU A 63 0.60 15.93 4.27
C LEU A 63 1.86 16.63 3.76
N ALA A 64 2.56 17.40 4.61
CA ALA A 64 3.84 18.00 4.26
C ALA A 64 4.88 16.91 3.94
N ALA A 65 5.01 15.88 4.78
CA ALA A 65 5.91 14.75 4.52
C ALA A 65 5.56 14.00 3.23
N ALA A 66 4.26 13.75 2.99
CA ALA A 66 3.75 13.13 1.77
C ALA A 66 4.09 13.96 0.52
N TYR A 67 3.92 15.29 0.59
CA TYR A 67 4.27 16.20 -0.49
C TYR A 67 5.76 16.14 -0.85
N PHE A 68 6.66 16.20 0.13
CA PHE A 68 8.09 16.08 -0.13
C PHE A 68 8.48 14.72 -0.72
N ALA A 69 7.84 13.65 -0.24
CA ALA A 69 8.05 12.31 -0.79
C ALA A 69 7.53 12.20 -2.24
N ALA A 70 6.36 12.77 -2.54
CA ALA A 70 5.79 12.81 -3.88
C ALA A 70 6.67 13.65 -4.84
N LYS A 71 7.14 14.82 -4.40
CA LYS A 71 8.08 15.66 -5.16
C LYS A 71 9.36 14.90 -5.49
N ARG A 72 9.91 14.17 -4.52
CA ARG A 72 11.08 13.31 -4.72
C ARG A 72 10.81 12.20 -5.74
N LEU A 73 9.69 11.48 -5.60
CA LEU A 73 9.34 10.40 -6.54
C LEU A 73 9.12 10.93 -7.95
N GLY A 74 8.43 12.06 -8.09
CA GLY A 74 8.26 12.77 -9.35
C GLY A 74 9.61 13.07 -9.99
N GLY A 75 10.52 13.73 -9.26
CA GLY A 75 11.87 14.04 -9.76
C GLY A 75 12.69 12.81 -10.15
N ILE A 76 12.55 11.69 -9.43
CA ILE A 76 13.20 10.43 -9.79
C ILE A 76 12.64 9.87 -11.10
N ILE A 77 11.31 9.80 -11.23
CA ILE A 77 10.65 9.22 -12.41
C ILE A 77 10.91 10.09 -13.65
N THR A 78 10.85 11.41 -13.52
CA THR A 78 11.17 12.34 -14.62
C THR A 78 12.66 12.45 -14.93
N GLY A 79 13.52 11.79 -14.15
CA GLY A 79 14.95 11.66 -14.46
C GLY A 79 15.24 10.59 -15.51
N GLY A 80 14.27 9.73 -15.83
CA GLY A 80 14.35 8.84 -16.99
C GLY A 80 13.99 9.55 -18.28
N GLN A 81 14.31 8.93 -19.42
CA GLN A 81 14.07 9.47 -20.75
C GLN A 81 12.57 9.52 -21.11
N GLY A 82 12.22 10.42 -22.03
CA GLY A 82 10.85 10.57 -22.52
C GLY A 82 9.92 11.31 -21.55
N LYS A 83 8.63 11.38 -21.90
CA LYS A 83 7.59 12.01 -21.08
C LYS A 83 6.29 11.20 -21.12
N PRO A 84 5.51 11.19 -20.04
CA PRO A 84 4.21 10.51 -20.02
C PRO A 84 3.22 11.17 -20.98
N ASP A 85 2.47 10.36 -21.74
CA ASP A 85 1.35 10.83 -22.56
C ASP A 85 0.05 10.82 -21.74
N TRP A 86 -0.33 11.98 -21.23
CA TRP A 86 -1.56 12.14 -20.46
C TRP A 86 -2.83 11.99 -21.30
N LYS A 87 -2.78 12.19 -22.63
CA LYS A 87 -3.95 11.95 -23.50
C LYS A 87 -4.30 10.47 -23.52
N LEU A 88 -3.28 9.61 -23.49
CA LEU A 88 -3.45 8.16 -23.41
C LEU A 88 -4.10 7.71 -22.10
N ALA A 89 -3.74 8.34 -20.97
CA ALA A 89 -4.36 8.05 -19.68
C ALA A 89 -5.88 8.22 -19.70
N PHE A 90 -6.37 9.34 -20.24
CA PHE A 90 -7.82 9.59 -20.34
C PHE A 90 -8.52 8.56 -21.24
N LYS A 91 -7.92 8.17 -22.37
CA LYS A 91 -8.47 7.14 -23.26
C LYS A 91 -8.61 5.77 -22.56
N ARG A 92 -7.72 5.46 -21.61
CA ARG A 92 -7.68 4.16 -20.92
C ARG A 92 -8.45 4.12 -19.60
N LEU A 93 -8.91 5.27 -19.09
CA LEU A 93 -9.47 5.40 -17.74
C LEU A 93 -10.55 4.35 -17.43
N ALA A 94 -11.55 4.19 -18.30
CA ALA A 94 -12.63 3.24 -18.11
C ALA A 94 -12.12 1.78 -18.01
N GLY A 95 -11.21 1.39 -18.91
CA GLY A 95 -10.61 0.05 -18.90
C GLY A 95 -9.73 -0.20 -17.68
N VAL A 96 -9.04 0.82 -17.17
CA VAL A 96 -8.24 0.72 -15.94
C VAL A 96 -9.14 0.63 -14.71
N LEU A 97 -10.21 1.43 -14.64
CA LEU A 97 -11.21 1.33 -13.56
C LEU A 97 -11.82 -0.08 -13.51
N ALA A 98 -12.16 -0.67 -14.66
CA ALA A 98 -12.63 -2.05 -14.72
C ALA A 98 -11.58 -3.04 -14.17
N LYS A 99 -10.30 -2.88 -14.51
CA LYS A 99 -9.21 -3.72 -13.97
C LYS A 99 -9.04 -3.58 -12.46
N ILE A 100 -9.21 -2.37 -11.92
CA ILE A 100 -9.12 -2.11 -10.48
C ILE A 100 -10.30 -2.76 -9.74
N VAL A 101 -11.52 -2.59 -10.24
CA VAL A 101 -12.73 -3.14 -9.59
C VAL A 101 -12.75 -4.67 -9.68
N THR A 102 -12.36 -5.25 -10.81
CA THR A 102 -12.41 -6.71 -11.01
C THR A 102 -11.16 -7.44 -10.55
N PHE A 103 -10.06 -6.73 -10.28
CA PHE A 103 -8.73 -7.30 -10.07
C PHE A 103 -8.28 -8.28 -11.18
N GLN A 104 -8.80 -8.12 -12.40
CA GLN A 104 -8.58 -9.04 -13.53
C GLN A 104 -7.09 -9.38 -13.77
N PRO A 105 -6.13 -8.44 -13.73
CA PRO A 105 -4.70 -8.76 -13.89
C PRO A 105 -4.15 -9.70 -12.81
N VAL A 106 -4.72 -9.69 -11.60
CA VAL A 106 -4.25 -10.49 -10.46
C VAL A 106 -4.70 -11.96 -10.60
N PHE A 107 -5.89 -12.23 -11.13
CA PHE A 107 -6.50 -13.57 -11.20
C PHE A 107 -5.90 -14.52 -12.26
N ARG A 108 -4.81 -14.16 -12.93
CA ARG A 108 -4.24 -14.95 -14.05
C ARG A 108 -3.39 -16.18 -13.69
N PHE A 109 -2.95 -16.35 -12.44
CA PHE A 109 -1.90 -17.36 -12.12
C PHE A 109 -2.12 -18.14 -10.82
N ARG A 110 -2.48 -17.49 -9.71
CA ARG A 110 -2.66 -18.15 -8.39
C ARG A 110 -4.04 -17.86 -7.80
N PRO A 111 -5.11 -18.57 -8.21
CA PRO A 111 -6.50 -18.22 -7.87
C PRO A 111 -6.72 -17.96 -6.37
N LEU A 112 -6.21 -18.82 -5.49
CA LEU A 112 -6.36 -18.66 -4.03
C LEU A 112 -5.64 -17.41 -3.51
N THR A 113 -4.38 -17.19 -3.92
CA THR A 113 -3.62 -15.99 -3.52
C THR A 113 -4.27 -14.73 -4.07
N SER A 114 -4.82 -14.82 -5.28
CA SER A 114 -5.52 -13.73 -5.96
C SER A 114 -6.84 -13.37 -5.27
N LEU A 115 -7.59 -14.37 -4.77
CA LEU A 115 -8.79 -14.14 -3.99
C LEU A 115 -8.48 -13.35 -2.71
N PHE A 116 -7.50 -13.79 -1.92
CA PHE A 116 -7.11 -13.05 -0.71
C PHE A 116 -6.54 -11.66 -1.03
N HIS A 117 -5.86 -11.49 -2.17
CA HIS A 117 -5.46 -10.17 -2.64
C HIS A 117 -6.67 -9.28 -2.96
N ALA A 118 -7.69 -9.82 -3.64
CA ALA A 118 -8.89 -9.08 -3.99
C ALA A 118 -9.68 -8.66 -2.75
N LEU A 119 -9.81 -9.53 -1.74
CA LEU A 119 -10.42 -9.18 -0.45
C LEU A 119 -9.72 -7.97 0.19
N VAL A 120 -8.39 -7.99 0.24
CA VAL A 120 -7.60 -6.87 0.74
C VAL A 120 -7.82 -5.63 -0.14
N GLY A 121 -7.74 -5.78 -1.46
CA GLY A 121 -7.85 -4.67 -2.41
C GLY A 121 -9.22 -3.97 -2.42
N TRP A 122 -10.32 -4.73 -2.43
CA TRP A 122 -11.69 -4.17 -2.32
C TRP A 122 -11.89 -3.46 -1.00
N GLY A 123 -11.45 -4.07 0.11
CA GLY A 123 -11.50 -3.43 1.40
C GLY A 123 -10.69 -2.14 1.43
N PHE A 124 -9.44 -2.13 0.95
CA PHE A 124 -8.64 -0.89 0.88
C PHE A 124 -9.30 0.21 0.04
N GLY A 125 -9.88 -0.14 -1.11
CA GLY A 125 -10.60 0.81 -1.96
C GLY A 125 -11.78 1.46 -1.21
N PHE A 126 -12.56 0.65 -0.49
CA PHE A 126 -13.69 1.14 0.31
C PHE A 126 -13.24 1.88 1.57
N TYR A 127 -12.11 1.49 2.16
CA TYR A 127 -11.58 2.11 3.37
C TYR A 127 -11.16 3.57 3.18
N LEU A 128 -10.95 4.03 1.94
CA LEU A 128 -10.82 5.47 1.66
C LEU A 128 -12.06 6.23 2.10
N LEU A 129 -13.25 5.69 1.79
CA LEU A 129 -14.53 6.25 2.23
C LEU A 129 -14.73 6.07 3.74
N VAL A 130 -14.46 4.87 4.27
CA VAL A 130 -14.58 4.60 5.73
C VAL A 130 -13.75 5.60 6.54
N ASN A 131 -12.47 5.78 6.20
CA ASN A 131 -11.58 6.68 6.91
C ASN A 131 -12.01 8.14 6.80
N LEU A 132 -12.51 8.58 5.63
CA LEU A 132 -13.07 9.92 5.47
C LEU A 132 -14.26 10.13 6.42
N LEU A 133 -15.18 9.18 6.46
CA LEU A 133 -16.38 9.25 7.28
C LEU A 133 -16.06 9.18 8.78
N ASP A 134 -15.08 8.35 9.18
CA ASP A 134 -14.63 8.27 10.57
C ASP A 134 -14.00 9.60 11.03
N VAL A 135 -13.21 10.28 10.17
CA VAL A 135 -12.73 11.65 10.44
C VAL A 135 -13.90 12.62 10.60
N LEU A 136 -14.90 12.56 9.72
CA LEU A 136 -16.08 13.43 9.84
C LEU A 136 -16.86 13.17 11.13
N ARG A 137 -17.06 11.90 11.53
CA ARG A 137 -17.67 11.53 12.82
C ARG A 137 -16.90 12.11 14.02
N GLY A 138 -15.57 12.08 13.97
CA GLY A 138 -14.73 12.65 15.04
C GLY A 138 -14.80 14.18 15.13
N TYR A 139 -15.04 14.88 14.02
CA TYR A 139 -15.03 16.35 13.95
C TYR A 139 -16.41 17.00 14.06
N LEU A 140 -17.43 16.40 13.47
CA LEU A 140 -18.75 16.98 13.31
C LEU A 140 -19.75 16.37 14.32
N PRO A 141 -20.38 17.18 15.18
CA PRO A 141 -21.39 16.68 16.11
C PRO A 141 -22.57 16.06 15.38
N GLY A 142 -22.97 14.85 15.80
CA GLY A 142 -24.14 14.15 15.24
C GLY A 142 -24.00 13.74 13.77
N PHE A 143 -22.77 13.66 13.23
CA PHE A 143 -22.58 13.25 11.86
C PHE A 143 -22.86 11.76 11.70
N GLU A 144 -23.98 11.47 11.04
CA GLU A 144 -24.35 10.13 10.63
C GLU A 144 -24.73 10.12 9.15
N ILE A 145 -24.54 8.97 8.51
CA ILE A 145 -25.10 8.74 7.19
C ILE A 145 -26.54 8.28 7.40
N PRO A 146 -27.55 9.08 7.02
CA PRO A 146 -28.93 8.74 7.31
C PRO A 146 -29.40 7.55 6.47
N SER A 147 -30.52 6.97 6.90
CA SER A 147 -31.35 6.06 6.09
C SER A 147 -30.66 4.76 5.63
N THR A 148 -31.21 4.13 4.59
CA THR A 148 -30.68 2.94 3.93
C THR A 148 -29.22 3.09 3.48
N GLY A 149 -28.80 4.31 3.14
CA GLY A 149 -27.40 4.58 2.77
C GLY A 149 -26.41 4.26 3.88
N GLY A 150 -26.69 4.69 5.12
CA GLY A 150 -25.84 4.40 6.28
C GLY A 150 -25.83 2.93 6.65
N ASN A 151 -26.97 2.26 6.50
CA ASN A 151 -27.11 0.82 6.68
C ASN A 151 -26.23 0.02 5.71
N ILE A 152 -26.31 0.32 4.41
CA ILE A 152 -25.46 -0.33 3.39
C ILE A 152 -23.99 -0.04 3.64
N TYR A 153 -23.65 1.21 3.97
CA TYR A 153 -22.27 1.60 4.32
C TYR A 153 -21.72 0.74 5.47
N ARG A 154 -22.46 0.62 6.57
CA ARG A 154 -22.06 -0.16 7.75
C ARG A 154 -21.85 -1.63 7.41
N LEU A 155 -22.75 -2.22 6.62
CA LEU A 155 -22.63 -3.61 6.19
C LEU A 155 -21.42 -3.86 5.30
N LEU A 156 -21.20 -2.98 4.32
CA LEU A 156 -20.02 -3.05 3.47
C LEU A 156 -18.74 -2.86 4.29
N ALA A 157 -18.71 -1.89 5.21
CA ALA A 157 -17.56 -1.67 6.08
C ALA A 157 -17.27 -2.90 6.94
N ASP A 158 -18.28 -3.49 7.57
CA ASP A 158 -18.17 -4.66 8.43
C ASP A 158 -17.65 -5.90 7.68
N VAL A 159 -18.30 -6.25 6.55
CA VAL A 159 -17.91 -7.42 5.74
C VAL A 159 -16.52 -7.24 5.13
N LEU A 160 -16.21 -6.05 4.61
CA LEU A 160 -14.90 -5.78 4.03
C LEU A 160 -13.80 -5.70 5.08
N SER A 161 -14.09 -5.26 6.31
CA SER A 161 -13.14 -5.32 7.45
C SER A 161 -12.70 -6.76 7.66
N VAL A 162 -13.65 -7.69 7.78
CA VAL A 162 -13.38 -9.12 7.95
C VAL A 162 -12.59 -9.67 6.77
N GLY A 163 -12.98 -9.34 5.53
CA GLY A 163 -12.26 -9.74 4.32
C GLY A 163 -10.79 -9.30 4.32
N VAL A 164 -10.50 -8.05 4.71
CA VAL A 164 -9.14 -7.52 4.81
C VAL A 164 -8.35 -8.23 5.91
N LEU A 165 -8.93 -8.43 7.09
CA LEU A 165 -8.27 -9.11 8.21
C LEU A 165 -7.91 -10.55 7.87
N ILE A 166 -8.84 -11.30 7.27
CA ILE A 166 -8.60 -12.66 6.77
C ILE A 166 -7.51 -12.66 5.70
N GLY A 167 -7.64 -11.82 4.68
CA GLY A 167 -6.70 -11.76 3.56
C GLY A 167 -5.28 -11.38 3.98
N MET A 168 -5.15 -10.38 4.87
CA MET A 168 -3.84 -9.97 5.37
C MET A 168 -3.22 -11.02 6.29
N THR A 169 -4.03 -11.67 7.12
CA THR A 169 -3.58 -12.81 7.95
C THR A 169 -3.04 -13.93 7.07
N PHE A 170 -3.76 -14.31 6.01
CA PHE A 170 -3.28 -15.28 5.03
C PHE A 170 -1.92 -14.89 4.43
N PHE A 171 -1.74 -13.63 4.01
CA PHE A 171 -0.46 -13.17 3.46
C PHE A 171 0.69 -13.22 4.46
N LEU A 172 0.45 -12.84 5.71
CA LEU A 172 1.46 -12.89 6.76
C LEU A 172 1.84 -14.33 7.10
N VAL A 173 0.87 -15.23 7.26
CA VAL A 173 1.11 -16.66 7.47
C VAL A 173 1.90 -17.24 6.29
N ARG A 174 1.50 -16.95 5.05
CA ARG A 174 2.23 -17.37 3.85
C ARG A 174 3.67 -16.85 3.83
N ARG A 175 3.90 -15.60 4.23
CA ARG A 175 5.23 -14.95 4.20
C ARG A 175 6.16 -15.46 5.30
N PHE A 176 5.65 -15.64 6.53
CA PHE A 176 6.47 -15.82 7.72
C PHE A 176 6.45 -17.24 8.29
N VAL A 177 5.38 -18.00 8.04
CA VAL A 177 5.23 -19.39 8.47
C VAL A 177 5.60 -20.32 7.32
N PHE A 178 4.85 -20.32 6.22
CA PHE A 178 5.08 -21.25 5.10
C PHE A 178 6.33 -20.96 4.27
N ARG A 179 6.74 -19.68 4.16
CA ARG A 179 7.99 -19.25 3.50
C ARG A 179 8.26 -19.94 2.15
N PRO A 180 7.30 -19.92 1.20
CA PRO A 180 7.48 -20.61 -0.07
C PRO A 180 8.67 -20.04 -0.85
N ALA A 181 9.42 -20.92 -1.53
CA ALA A 181 10.63 -20.55 -2.27
C ALA A 181 10.37 -19.49 -3.36
N ASN A 182 9.16 -19.48 -3.94
CA ASN A 182 8.72 -18.50 -4.95
C ASN A 182 8.42 -17.10 -4.41
N LEU A 183 8.86 -16.76 -3.19
CA LEU A 183 8.84 -15.41 -2.62
C LEU A 183 10.25 -14.84 -2.38
N SER A 184 11.27 -15.51 -2.90
CA SER A 184 12.66 -15.07 -2.85
C SER A 184 13.36 -15.38 -4.19
N THR A 185 14.56 -14.84 -4.35
CA THR A 185 15.50 -15.29 -5.37
C THR A 185 16.39 -16.41 -4.81
N ARG A 186 17.08 -17.12 -5.70
CA ARG A 186 18.20 -18.00 -5.33
C ARG A 186 19.42 -17.14 -4.95
N GLU A 187 20.40 -17.74 -4.29
CA GLU A 187 21.58 -17.01 -3.82
C GLU A 187 22.38 -16.41 -4.98
N ALA A 188 22.61 -17.18 -6.05
CA ALA A 188 23.33 -16.76 -7.24
C ALA A 188 22.67 -15.61 -8.04
N THR A 189 21.37 -15.36 -7.85
CA THR A 189 20.71 -14.20 -8.47
C THR A 189 21.13 -12.92 -7.75
N LEU A 190 21.66 -11.96 -8.51
CA LEU A 190 21.98 -10.62 -8.00
C LEU A 190 20.72 -9.97 -7.39
N LEU A 191 20.76 -9.76 -6.09
CA LEU A 191 19.71 -9.10 -5.34
C LEU A 191 20.36 -8.15 -4.33
N HIS A 192 19.93 -6.90 -4.34
CA HIS A 192 20.45 -5.83 -3.51
C HIS A 192 20.51 -6.31 -2.03
N PRO A 193 21.65 -6.17 -1.31
CA PRO A 193 21.82 -6.74 0.02
C PRO A 193 20.72 -6.34 1.01
N LYS A 194 20.36 -5.05 1.03
CA LYS A 194 19.24 -4.53 1.84
C LYS A 194 17.88 -5.12 1.47
N ALA A 195 17.67 -5.63 0.25
CA ALA A 195 16.40 -6.22 -0.17
C ALA A 195 16.18 -7.61 0.43
N ARG A 196 17.23 -8.41 0.65
CA ARG A 196 17.11 -9.76 1.25
C ARG A 196 16.38 -9.73 2.61
N ALA A 197 16.76 -8.79 3.49
CA ALA A 197 16.06 -8.56 4.75
C ALA A 197 14.88 -7.56 4.60
N GLY A 198 15.04 -6.56 3.74
CA GLY A 198 14.10 -5.46 3.57
C GLY A 198 12.72 -5.90 3.07
N ILE A 199 12.64 -6.89 2.16
CA ILE A 199 11.35 -7.38 1.65
C ILE A 199 10.50 -7.96 2.78
N ARG A 200 11.12 -8.73 3.70
CA ARG A 200 10.43 -9.32 4.85
C ARG A 200 10.07 -8.24 5.87
N ARG A 201 11.00 -7.35 6.21
CA ARG A 201 10.73 -6.22 7.10
C ARG A 201 9.56 -5.38 6.60
N ASP A 202 9.56 -5.04 5.32
CA ASP A 202 8.50 -4.26 4.70
C ASP A 202 7.16 -5.02 4.67
N SER A 203 7.19 -6.34 4.48
CA SER A 203 5.96 -7.17 4.61
C SER A 203 5.40 -7.14 6.03
N ALA A 204 6.27 -7.18 7.05
CA ALA A 204 5.86 -7.12 8.45
C ALA A 204 5.28 -5.75 8.81
N ILE A 205 5.95 -4.66 8.41
CA ILE A 205 5.49 -3.29 8.67
C ILE A 205 4.15 -3.06 7.97
N VAL A 206 4.07 -3.37 6.68
CA VAL A 206 2.83 -3.16 5.91
C VAL A 206 1.71 -4.07 6.43
N GLY A 207 1.93 -5.36 6.60
CA GLY A 207 0.88 -6.26 7.06
C GLY A 207 0.44 -5.98 8.49
N GLY A 208 1.38 -5.62 9.37
CA GLY A 208 1.07 -5.17 10.73
C GLY A 208 0.28 -3.87 10.75
N PHE A 209 0.66 -2.88 9.95
CA PHE A 209 -0.12 -1.65 9.78
C PHE A 209 -1.56 -1.96 9.36
N ILE A 210 -1.75 -2.80 8.34
CA ILE A 210 -3.09 -3.13 7.83
C ILE A 210 -3.93 -3.84 8.90
N LEU A 211 -3.38 -4.86 9.58
CA LEU A 211 -4.09 -5.58 10.63
C LEU A 211 -4.45 -4.67 11.81
N LEU A 212 -3.52 -3.82 12.25
CA LEU A 212 -3.76 -2.93 13.38
C LEU A 212 -4.72 -1.80 13.01
N HIS A 213 -4.60 -1.21 11.83
CA HIS A 213 -5.49 -0.13 11.36
C HIS A 213 -6.93 -0.64 11.21
N VAL A 214 -7.12 -1.66 10.37
CA VAL A 214 -8.44 -2.23 10.05
C VAL A 214 -9.03 -2.91 11.29
N GLY A 215 -8.20 -3.64 12.04
CA GLY A 215 -8.61 -4.32 13.27
C GLY A 215 -9.02 -3.34 14.36
N SER A 216 -8.28 -2.24 14.55
CA SER A 216 -8.68 -1.22 15.53
C SER A 216 -10.00 -0.57 15.13
N ARG A 217 -10.18 -0.20 13.85
CA ARG A 217 -11.46 0.35 13.38
C ARG A 217 -12.62 -0.63 13.62
N PHE A 218 -12.42 -1.90 13.27
CA PHE A 218 -13.41 -2.96 13.46
C PHE A 218 -13.76 -3.19 14.95
N LEU A 219 -12.76 -3.21 15.82
CA LEU A 219 -12.96 -3.29 17.28
C LEU A 219 -13.70 -2.05 17.80
N GLY A 220 -13.38 -0.86 17.29
CA GLY A 220 -14.07 0.39 17.58
C GLY A 220 -15.58 0.28 17.36
N GLU A 221 -16.00 -0.25 16.21
CA GLU A 221 -17.43 -0.49 15.93
C GLU A 221 -18.03 -1.55 16.86
N SER A 222 -17.29 -2.59 17.26
CA SER A 222 -17.80 -3.57 18.21
C SER A 222 -18.05 -2.98 19.61
N PHE A 223 -17.25 -2.00 20.04
CA PHE A 223 -17.50 -1.26 21.29
C PHE A 223 -18.75 -0.37 21.16
N LEU A 224 -18.96 0.25 20.00
CA LEU A 224 -20.18 1.03 19.72
C LEU A 224 -21.44 0.18 19.79
N VAL A 225 -21.43 -0.98 19.14
CA VAL A 225 -22.56 -1.93 19.17
C VAL A 225 -22.80 -2.42 20.61
N ALA A 226 -21.75 -2.76 21.36
CA ALA A 226 -21.88 -3.15 22.76
C ALA A 226 -22.49 -2.02 23.62
N ALA A 227 -22.12 -0.76 23.36
CA ALA A 227 -22.64 0.39 24.09
C ALA A 227 -24.14 0.64 23.80
N GLN A 228 -24.61 0.33 22.58
CA GLN A 228 -26.04 0.40 22.21
C GLN A 228 -26.89 -0.64 22.96
N GLY A 229 -26.25 -1.72 23.44
CA GLY A 229 -26.92 -2.77 24.20
C GLY A 229 -27.76 -3.74 23.35
N HIS A 230 -27.72 -3.62 22.02
CA HIS A 230 -28.37 -4.55 21.10
C HIS A 230 -27.49 -4.82 19.88
N ALA A 231 -27.65 -6.01 19.28
CA ALA A 231 -26.98 -6.34 18.03
C ALA A 231 -27.47 -5.44 16.88
N ASP A 232 -26.59 -5.22 15.90
CA ASP A 232 -26.86 -4.45 14.70
C ASP A 232 -26.83 -5.37 13.47
N GLY A 233 -27.98 -5.56 12.84
CA GLY A 233 -28.12 -6.40 11.65
C GLY A 233 -27.31 -5.93 10.44
N TRP A 234 -26.89 -4.65 10.42
CA TRP A 234 -26.02 -4.09 9.38
C TRP A 234 -24.54 -4.16 9.74
N GLN A 235 -24.18 -4.73 10.91
CA GLN A 235 -22.80 -4.98 11.31
C GLN A 235 -22.70 -6.35 11.99
N PRO A 236 -23.00 -7.45 11.28
CA PRO A 236 -23.10 -8.78 11.88
C PRO A 236 -21.79 -9.24 12.54
N ALA A 237 -20.62 -8.95 11.95
CA ALA A 237 -19.34 -9.37 12.50
C ALA A 237 -18.95 -8.53 13.73
N ALA A 238 -19.09 -7.21 13.66
CA ALA A 238 -18.88 -6.36 14.83
C ALA A 238 -19.86 -6.70 15.97
N SER A 239 -21.12 -7.04 15.66
CA SER A 239 -22.11 -7.50 16.63
C SER A 239 -21.74 -8.82 17.29
N ALA A 240 -21.18 -9.77 16.53
CA ALA A 240 -20.68 -11.02 17.10
C ALA A 240 -19.52 -10.78 18.08
N VAL A 241 -18.61 -9.86 17.74
CA VAL A 241 -17.49 -9.48 18.61
C VAL A 241 -17.93 -8.63 19.80
N ALA A 242 -19.00 -7.84 19.66
CA ALA A 242 -19.55 -7.00 20.72
C ALA A 242 -19.94 -7.82 21.97
N GLY A 243 -20.32 -9.09 21.80
CA GLY A 243 -20.60 -10.01 22.91
C GLY A 243 -19.41 -10.23 23.85
N LEU A 244 -18.16 -10.07 23.38
CA LEU A 244 -16.95 -10.16 24.21
C LEU A 244 -16.84 -9.01 25.22
N TRP A 245 -17.53 -7.90 24.97
CA TRP A 245 -17.55 -6.72 25.83
C TRP A 245 -18.79 -6.69 26.74
N SER A 246 -19.57 -7.78 26.78
CA SER A 246 -20.72 -7.88 27.67
C SER A 246 -20.30 -7.71 29.13
N GLY A 247 -21.02 -6.88 29.88
CA GLY A 247 -20.71 -6.56 31.27
C GLY A 247 -19.62 -5.50 31.47
N TRP A 248 -19.02 -4.98 30.40
CA TRP A 248 -18.15 -3.80 30.52
C TRP A 248 -18.97 -2.57 30.91
N SER A 249 -18.36 -1.67 31.67
CA SER A 249 -19.01 -0.41 32.01
C SER A 249 -19.11 0.48 30.77
N PRO A 250 -20.13 1.38 30.68
CA PRO A 250 -20.25 2.33 29.58
C PRO A 250 -18.97 3.16 29.38
N GLN A 251 -18.27 3.47 30.47
CA GLN A 251 -17.01 4.20 30.45
C GLN A 251 -15.90 3.41 29.75
N ALA A 252 -15.77 2.12 30.07
CA ALA A 252 -14.77 1.26 29.44
C ALA A 252 -15.03 1.10 27.95
N LEU A 253 -16.29 1.01 27.53
CA LEU A 253 -16.68 0.92 26.12
C LEU A 253 -16.32 2.19 25.34
N VAL A 254 -16.59 3.38 25.90
CA VAL A 254 -16.21 4.63 25.25
C VAL A 254 -14.69 4.77 25.17
N ILE A 255 -13.96 4.47 26.26
CA ILE A 255 -12.49 4.48 26.25
C ILE A 255 -11.93 3.52 25.19
N GLY A 256 -12.49 2.31 25.10
CA GLY A 256 -12.10 1.30 24.12
C GLY A 256 -12.34 1.76 22.68
N GLN A 257 -13.51 2.33 22.41
CA GLN A 257 -13.85 2.91 21.10
C GLN A 257 -12.88 4.05 20.74
N HIS A 258 -12.59 4.92 21.69
CA HIS A 258 -11.78 6.11 21.45
C HIS A 258 -10.31 5.76 21.21
N ALA A 259 -9.78 4.81 21.99
CA ALA A 259 -8.46 4.23 21.75
C ALA A 259 -8.40 3.56 20.37
N ALA A 260 -9.45 2.82 19.99
CA ALA A 260 -9.56 2.20 18.67
C ALA A 260 -9.58 3.24 17.52
N PHE A 261 -10.28 4.36 17.68
CA PHE A 261 -10.27 5.47 16.73
C PHE A 261 -8.84 6.01 16.51
N TRP A 262 -8.14 6.33 17.60
CA TRP A 262 -6.79 6.87 17.53
C TRP A 262 -5.78 5.87 16.99
N LEU A 263 -5.91 4.59 17.33
CA LEU A 263 -5.09 3.55 16.73
C LEU A 263 -5.39 3.43 15.23
N ALA A 264 -6.65 3.42 14.82
CA ALA A 264 -7.01 3.29 13.41
C ALA A 264 -6.47 4.47 12.58
N LEU A 265 -6.86 5.70 12.88
CA LEU A 265 -6.49 6.86 12.07
C LEU A 265 -5.07 7.35 12.36
N GLY A 266 -4.62 7.28 13.61
CA GLY A 266 -3.25 7.66 13.97
C GLY A 266 -2.21 6.77 13.28
N LEU A 267 -2.49 5.48 13.10
CA LEU A 267 -1.61 4.60 12.32
C LEU A 267 -1.56 5.00 10.84
N ILE A 268 -2.64 5.50 10.24
CA ILE A 268 -2.60 6.02 8.87
C ILE A 268 -1.66 7.22 8.80
N LEU A 269 -1.81 8.18 9.73
CA LEU A 269 -0.96 9.36 9.78
C LEU A 269 0.53 8.99 9.95
N ALA A 270 0.81 8.01 10.80
CA ALA A 270 2.18 7.49 11.00
C ALA A 270 2.71 6.71 9.78
N PHE A 271 1.85 6.03 9.02
CA PHE A 271 2.25 5.17 7.90
C PHE A 271 2.44 5.95 6.59
N ILE A 272 1.71 7.04 6.35
CA ILE A 272 1.81 7.84 5.12
C ILE A 272 3.26 8.30 4.80
N PRO A 273 4.08 8.78 5.75
CA PRO A 273 5.48 9.12 5.46
C PRO A 273 6.34 7.92 5.05
N TYR A 274 5.96 6.70 5.45
CA TYR A 274 6.63 5.46 5.08
C TYR A 274 6.12 4.90 3.74
N PHE A 275 4.85 5.12 3.41
CA PHE A 275 4.16 4.59 2.22
C PHE A 275 4.98 4.74 0.92
N PRO A 276 5.52 5.93 0.55
CA PRO A 276 6.27 6.15 -0.69
C PRO A 276 7.56 5.31 -0.84
N TYR A 277 8.11 4.81 0.26
CA TYR A 277 9.34 4.03 0.28
C TYR A 277 9.09 2.52 0.42
N SER A 278 7.83 2.15 0.68
CA SER A 278 7.40 0.78 0.92
C SER A 278 6.90 0.10 -0.34
N LYS A 279 6.63 -1.19 -0.27
CA LYS A 279 5.92 -1.91 -1.33
C LYS A 279 4.49 -1.43 -1.53
N HIS A 280 3.88 -0.82 -0.51
CA HIS A 280 2.49 -0.39 -0.57
C HIS A 280 2.29 0.73 -1.61
N VAL A 281 3.34 1.46 -1.99
CA VAL A 281 3.28 2.49 -3.05
C VAL A 281 2.78 1.96 -4.41
N HIS A 282 2.79 0.64 -4.62
CA HIS A 282 2.16 0.00 -5.79
C HIS A 282 0.67 0.35 -5.92
N LEU A 283 -0.04 0.64 -4.82
CA LEU A 283 -1.44 1.04 -4.85
C LEU A 283 -1.65 2.30 -5.70
N PHE A 284 -0.65 3.18 -5.72
CA PHE A 284 -0.65 4.39 -6.54
C PHE A 284 -0.10 4.13 -7.94
N PHE A 285 1.06 3.46 -8.03
CA PHE A 285 1.75 3.32 -9.32
C PHE A 285 1.21 2.21 -10.22
N ALA A 286 0.53 1.17 -9.72
CA ALA A 286 -0.04 0.15 -10.58
C ALA A 286 -1.16 0.70 -11.49
N PRO A 287 -2.15 1.49 -10.99
CA PRO A 287 -3.09 2.21 -11.85
C PRO A 287 -2.40 3.13 -12.87
N LEU A 288 -1.43 3.93 -12.43
CA LEU A 288 -0.68 4.83 -13.31
C LEU A 288 0.08 4.06 -14.39
N ASN A 289 0.62 2.89 -14.07
CA ASN A 289 1.30 2.05 -15.04
C ASN A 289 0.35 1.57 -16.13
N PHE A 290 -0.88 1.15 -15.79
CA PHE A 290 -1.87 0.80 -16.82
C PHE A 290 -2.35 2.01 -17.64
N LEU A 291 -2.45 3.19 -17.02
CA LEU A 291 -2.89 4.42 -17.69
C LEU A 291 -1.85 4.95 -18.67
N LEU A 292 -0.58 4.98 -18.28
CA LEU A 292 0.46 5.75 -18.95
C LEU A 292 1.47 4.91 -19.75
N LYS A 293 1.45 3.56 -19.66
CA LYS A 293 2.41 2.74 -20.43
C LYS A 293 2.30 3.02 -21.93
N PRO A 294 3.42 3.23 -22.66
CA PRO A 294 3.38 3.44 -24.10
C PRO A 294 2.60 2.34 -24.85
N GLU A 295 1.85 2.73 -25.89
CA GLU A 295 1.18 1.78 -26.79
C GLU A 295 2.20 1.01 -27.61
N ARG A 296 1.98 -0.30 -27.72
CA ARG A 296 2.80 -1.21 -28.49
C ARG A 296 1.92 -2.20 -29.26
N ARG A 297 2.31 -2.49 -30.49
CA ARG A 297 1.71 -3.46 -31.42
C ARG A 297 1.84 -4.89 -30.91
N SER A 298 2.91 -5.20 -30.16
CA SER A 298 3.12 -6.51 -29.56
C SER A 298 3.97 -6.45 -28.29
N ILE A 299 3.97 -7.53 -27.50
CA ILE A 299 4.81 -7.66 -26.31
C ILE A 299 6.29 -7.50 -26.67
N GLY A 300 6.72 -7.99 -27.83
CA GLY A 300 8.10 -7.95 -28.30
C GLY A 300 8.52 -6.66 -29.01
N GLU A 301 7.64 -5.67 -29.16
CA GLU A 301 8.01 -4.42 -29.86
C GLU A 301 9.06 -3.64 -29.07
N LEU A 302 10.20 -3.38 -29.70
CA LEU A 302 11.25 -2.53 -29.15
C LEU A 302 11.19 -1.14 -29.72
N SER A 303 11.71 -0.17 -28.97
CA SER A 303 11.98 1.18 -29.48
C SER A 303 12.89 1.08 -30.71
N ARG A 304 12.59 1.90 -31.72
CA ARG A 304 13.43 2.02 -32.92
C ARG A 304 14.68 2.79 -32.56
N LEU A 305 15.83 2.28 -32.99
CA LEU A 305 17.09 3.02 -32.93
C LEU A 305 17.20 3.86 -34.19
N ASN A 306 17.50 5.15 -34.05
CA ASN A 306 17.78 6.02 -35.17
C ASN A 306 19.29 6.16 -35.33
N PHE A 307 19.88 5.39 -36.25
CA PHE A 307 21.32 5.42 -36.51
C PHE A 307 21.77 6.68 -37.28
N GLU A 308 20.83 7.45 -37.84
CA GLU A 308 21.10 8.68 -38.56
C GLU A 308 21.06 9.92 -37.64
N ASP A 309 20.64 9.75 -36.38
CA ASP A 309 20.62 10.83 -35.40
C ASP A 309 22.02 11.01 -34.78
N GLU A 310 22.81 11.91 -35.36
CA GLU A 310 24.15 12.24 -34.87
C GLU A 310 24.17 12.85 -33.46
N SER A 311 23.01 13.24 -32.90
CA SER A 311 22.94 13.69 -31.50
C SER A 311 22.96 12.54 -30.49
N VAL A 312 22.74 11.30 -30.95
CA VAL A 312 22.72 10.10 -30.11
C VAL A 312 24.14 9.52 -30.01
N SER A 313 24.77 9.66 -28.84
CA SER A 313 26.11 9.13 -28.56
C SER A 313 26.14 7.71 -28.01
N GLN A 314 24.98 7.17 -27.61
CA GLN A 314 24.83 5.82 -27.09
C GLN A 314 23.48 5.23 -27.47
N PHE A 315 23.44 3.92 -27.73
CA PHE A 315 22.20 3.16 -27.86
C PHE A 315 22.02 2.30 -26.62
N GLY A 316 20.77 2.00 -26.27
CA GLY A 316 20.47 1.19 -25.10
C GLY A 316 20.55 1.97 -23.78
N ALA A 317 20.77 1.23 -22.69
CA ALA A 317 20.77 1.77 -21.34
C ALA A 317 21.91 1.21 -20.49
N ALA A 318 22.94 2.03 -20.26
CA ALA A 318 24.05 1.67 -19.38
C ALA A 318 23.74 2.03 -17.92
N LYS A 319 23.06 3.16 -17.68
CA LYS A 319 22.74 3.73 -16.36
C LYS A 319 21.25 4.01 -16.19
N LEU A 320 20.82 4.30 -14.95
CA LEU A 320 19.40 4.59 -14.64
C LEU A 320 18.83 5.74 -15.46
N ALA A 321 19.63 6.78 -15.75
CA ALA A 321 19.19 7.95 -16.50
C ALA A 321 18.91 7.65 -17.98
N ASP A 322 19.43 6.53 -18.50
CA ASP A 322 19.19 6.11 -19.88
C ASP A 322 17.86 5.37 -20.04
N LEU A 323 17.31 4.84 -18.95
CA LEU A 323 16.01 4.17 -18.95
C LEU A 323 14.89 5.19 -19.15
N GLY A 324 13.82 4.77 -19.83
CA GLY A 324 12.59 5.54 -19.94
C GLY A 324 11.93 5.78 -18.57
N TRP A 325 11.19 6.90 -18.44
CA TRP A 325 10.45 7.23 -17.23
C TRP A 325 9.52 6.09 -16.76
N GLU A 326 8.96 5.32 -17.69
CA GLU A 326 8.07 4.19 -17.41
C GLU A 326 8.82 2.97 -16.87
N GLN A 327 10.10 2.79 -17.23
CA GLN A 327 10.97 1.74 -16.71
C GLN A 327 11.43 2.09 -15.29
N ILE A 328 11.64 3.39 -15.00
CA ILE A 328 11.89 3.86 -13.63
C ILE A 328 10.63 3.71 -12.77
N MET A 329 9.46 4.05 -13.30
CA MET A 329 8.18 3.90 -12.60
C MET A 329 7.84 2.43 -12.28
N ASP A 330 8.22 1.49 -13.14
CA ASP A 330 8.02 0.04 -12.91
C ASP A 330 8.61 -0.41 -11.56
N ALA A 331 9.73 0.16 -11.13
CA ALA A 331 10.33 -0.15 -9.83
C ALA A 331 9.40 0.21 -8.66
N TYR A 332 8.58 1.26 -8.82
CA TYR A 332 7.59 1.69 -7.83
C TYR A 332 6.23 1.03 -8.00
N ALA A 333 5.87 0.55 -9.19
CA ALA A 333 4.69 -0.31 -9.39
C ALA A 333 4.94 -1.76 -8.88
N CYS A 334 6.18 -2.24 -8.92
CA CYS A 334 6.55 -3.58 -8.49
C CYS A 334 6.14 -3.85 -7.04
N ILE A 335 5.30 -4.87 -6.79
CA ILE A 335 4.90 -5.29 -5.44
C ILE A 335 5.78 -6.43 -4.87
N MET A 336 6.84 -6.80 -5.59
CA MET A 336 7.78 -7.86 -5.18
C MET A 336 7.09 -9.22 -4.95
N CYS A 337 6.13 -9.56 -5.83
CA CYS A 337 5.35 -10.80 -5.77
C CYS A 337 6.02 -12.02 -6.42
N PHE A 338 7.12 -11.79 -7.16
CA PHE A 338 7.92 -12.79 -7.87
C PHE A 338 7.19 -13.59 -8.97
N ARG A 339 5.99 -13.16 -9.39
CA ARG A 339 5.23 -13.84 -10.45
C ARG A 339 5.99 -13.87 -11.80
N CYS A 340 6.61 -12.75 -12.17
CA CYS A 340 7.43 -12.64 -13.38
C CYS A 340 8.70 -13.52 -13.33
N GLN A 341 9.21 -13.84 -12.14
CA GLN A 341 10.33 -14.76 -11.96
C GLN A 341 9.88 -16.22 -12.13
N GLU A 342 8.74 -16.58 -11.55
CA GLU A 342 8.27 -17.97 -11.56
C GLU A 342 7.92 -18.49 -12.96
N VAL A 343 7.40 -17.61 -13.82
CA VAL A 343 7.12 -17.97 -15.23
C VAL A 343 8.33 -17.80 -16.16
N CYS A 344 9.48 -17.33 -15.64
CA CYS A 344 10.65 -17.11 -16.47
C CYS A 344 11.34 -18.46 -16.79
N PRO A 345 11.44 -18.87 -18.07
CA PRO A 345 12.04 -20.16 -18.42
C PRO A 345 13.51 -20.23 -18.00
N ALA A 346 14.27 -19.13 -18.16
CA ALA A 346 15.67 -19.07 -17.74
C ALA A 346 15.83 -19.26 -16.22
N TYR A 347 14.95 -18.64 -15.42
CA TYR A 347 14.95 -18.90 -13.98
C TYR A 347 14.58 -20.35 -13.69
N GLY A 348 13.56 -20.90 -14.37
CA GLY A 348 13.12 -22.28 -14.23
C GLY A 348 14.24 -23.31 -14.45
N THR A 349 15.16 -23.07 -15.39
CA THR A 349 16.29 -23.96 -15.70
C THR A 349 17.55 -23.70 -14.86
N GLY A 350 17.46 -22.97 -13.75
CA GLY A 350 18.61 -22.76 -12.86
C GLY A 350 19.50 -21.54 -13.14
N LYS A 351 19.26 -20.77 -14.22
CA LYS A 351 20.08 -19.57 -14.53
C LYS A 351 19.89 -18.44 -13.52
N VAL A 352 20.83 -17.49 -13.47
CA VAL A 352 20.81 -16.39 -12.48
C VAL A 352 19.72 -15.32 -12.72
N LEU A 353 19.13 -15.27 -13.92
CA LEU A 353 18.14 -14.25 -14.31
C LEU A 353 16.86 -14.29 -13.46
N SER A 354 16.53 -13.17 -12.83
CA SER A 354 15.21 -12.91 -12.26
C SER A 354 14.68 -11.53 -12.69
N PRO A 355 13.60 -11.48 -13.50
CA PRO A 355 12.93 -10.22 -13.83
C PRO A 355 12.38 -9.49 -12.60
N ALA A 356 12.02 -10.23 -11.54
CA ALA A 356 11.59 -9.65 -10.28
C ALA A 356 12.74 -8.96 -9.55
N ALA A 357 13.92 -9.59 -9.52
CA ALA A 357 15.10 -9.05 -8.85
C ALA A 357 15.54 -7.73 -9.49
N LEU A 358 15.50 -7.61 -10.82
CA LEU A 358 15.79 -6.36 -11.53
C LEU A 358 14.95 -5.18 -11.00
N GLU A 359 13.63 -5.33 -10.97
CA GLU A 359 12.73 -4.28 -10.48
C GLU A 359 12.93 -3.97 -8.99
N ILE A 360 13.19 -5.01 -8.18
CA ILE A 360 13.48 -4.86 -6.75
C ILE A 360 14.79 -4.08 -6.57
N ASN A 361 15.83 -4.43 -7.30
CA ASN A 361 17.14 -3.81 -7.20
C ASN A 361 17.08 -2.32 -7.57
N LYS A 362 16.40 -1.99 -8.70
CA LYS A 362 16.10 -0.60 -9.06
C LYS A 362 15.40 0.13 -7.92
N ARG A 363 14.31 -0.43 -7.36
CA ARG A 363 13.59 0.24 -6.26
C ARG A 363 14.49 0.51 -5.06
N TYR A 364 15.32 -0.46 -4.66
CA TYR A 364 16.21 -0.28 -3.51
C TYR A 364 17.29 0.77 -3.81
N ALA A 365 17.92 0.73 -4.98
CA ALA A 365 18.86 1.75 -5.43
C ALA A 365 18.22 3.16 -5.41
N LEU A 366 17.03 3.30 -5.98
CA LEU A 366 16.29 4.57 -6.02
C LEU A 366 15.84 5.04 -4.63
N ASN A 367 15.54 4.14 -3.68
CA ASN A 367 15.12 4.50 -2.32
C ASN A 367 16.27 4.89 -1.38
N TYR A 368 17.46 4.34 -1.59
CA TYR A 368 18.64 4.58 -0.74
C TYR A 368 19.61 5.58 -1.34
N GLY A 369 19.78 5.59 -2.66
CA GLY A 369 20.60 6.56 -3.38
C GLY A 369 19.76 7.66 -4.03
N GLY A 370 18.71 7.28 -4.78
CA GLY A 370 18.03 8.22 -5.68
C GLY A 370 18.76 8.31 -7.03
N MET A 371 18.23 9.14 -7.94
CA MET A 371 18.78 9.24 -9.30
C MET A 371 20.17 9.92 -9.32
N SER A 372 20.34 10.96 -8.51
CA SER A 372 21.54 11.81 -8.51
C SER A 372 22.77 11.22 -7.81
N THR A 373 22.61 10.11 -7.06
CA THR A 373 23.74 9.48 -6.36
C THR A 373 24.28 8.24 -7.08
N LEU A 374 23.60 7.79 -8.14
CA LEU A 374 24.04 6.72 -9.03
C LEU A 374 24.07 7.20 -10.49
N PRO A 375 24.50 8.45 -10.79
CA PRO A 375 24.38 9.00 -12.13
C PRO A 375 25.25 8.23 -13.12
N GLU A 376 26.38 7.68 -12.69
CA GLU A 376 27.33 6.99 -13.57
C GLU A 376 27.52 5.51 -13.22
N THR A 377 26.76 4.97 -12.26
CA THR A 377 26.88 3.55 -11.89
C THR A 377 26.17 2.68 -12.93
N PRO A 378 26.87 1.74 -13.59
CA PRO A 378 26.26 0.83 -14.54
C PRO A 378 25.15 0.00 -13.90
N LEU A 379 24.06 -0.23 -14.63
CA LEU A 379 22.96 -1.12 -14.22
C LEU A 379 23.45 -2.54 -13.96
N THR A 380 24.55 -2.95 -14.61
CA THR A 380 25.19 -4.26 -14.44
C THR A 380 25.79 -4.48 -13.05
N GLU A 381 26.11 -3.42 -12.32
CA GLU A 381 26.75 -3.52 -11.00
C GLU A 381 25.74 -3.74 -9.86
N PHE A 382 24.51 -3.25 -10.01
CA PHE A 382 23.54 -3.28 -8.91
C PHE A 382 22.15 -3.77 -9.29
N ALA A 383 21.71 -3.60 -10.55
CA ALA A 383 20.35 -3.90 -10.97
C ALA A 383 20.21 -5.33 -11.49
N ILE A 384 21.14 -5.79 -12.33
CA ILE A 384 21.12 -7.13 -12.96
C ILE A 384 22.55 -7.52 -13.36
N SER A 385 22.95 -8.79 -13.27
CA SER A 385 24.30 -9.19 -13.72
C SER A 385 24.37 -9.38 -15.24
N GLU A 386 25.57 -9.29 -15.83
CA GLU A 386 25.79 -9.58 -17.26
C GLU A 386 25.30 -10.98 -17.67
N GLU A 387 25.60 -12.00 -16.86
CA GLU A 387 25.10 -13.36 -17.09
C GLU A 387 23.56 -13.42 -17.11
N ALA A 388 22.89 -12.70 -16.20
CA ALA A 388 21.43 -12.62 -16.17
C ALA A 388 20.89 -11.91 -17.41
N ILE A 389 21.57 -10.85 -17.87
CA ILE A 389 21.23 -10.15 -19.10
C ILE A 389 21.24 -11.15 -20.25
N TRP A 390 22.33 -11.88 -20.49
CA TRP A 390 22.46 -12.82 -21.61
C TRP A 390 21.60 -14.09 -21.47
N ALA A 391 21.16 -14.43 -20.26
CA ALA A 391 20.23 -15.53 -20.03
C ALA A 391 18.79 -15.27 -20.53
N CYS A 392 18.40 -14.01 -20.75
CA CYS A 392 17.04 -13.65 -21.19
C CYS A 392 16.76 -14.14 -22.62
N THR A 393 15.66 -14.89 -22.80
CA THR A 393 15.25 -15.40 -24.12
C THR A 393 14.29 -14.47 -24.86
N SER A 394 14.00 -13.29 -24.30
CA SER A 394 13.06 -12.31 -24.87
C SER A 394 11.66 -12.86 -25.17
N CYS A 395 11.23 -13.89 -24.43
CA CYS A 395 9.95 -14.58 -24.66
C CYS A 395 8.70 -13.82 -24.18
N GLY A 396 8.85 -12.74 -23.40
CA GLY A 396 7.73 -11.92 -22.94
C GLY A 396 6.89 -12.47 -21.78
N ALA A 397 7.16 -13.69 -21.28
CA ALA A 397 6.37 -14.30 -20.20
C ALA A 397 6.30 -13.44 -18.93
N CYS A 398 7.40 -12.78 -18.56
CA CYS A 398 7.44 -11.88 -17.40
C CYS A 398 6.56 -10.63 -17.56
N VAL A 399 6.39 -10.15 -18.79
CA VAL A 399 5.56 -9.00 -19.15
C VAL A 399 4.07 -9.39 -19.13
N ASP A 400 3.71 -10.49 -19.80
CA ASP A 400 2.32 -10.95 -19.89
C ASP A 400 1.71 -11.23 -18.51
N ILE A 401 2.49 -11.85 -17.62
CA ILE A 401 1.96 -12.28 -16.32
C ILE A 401 1.90 -11.17 -15.27
N CYS A 402 2.53 -10.01 -15.52
CA CYS A 402 2.72 -8.99 -14.50
C CYS A 402 1.39 -8.32 -14.11
N PRO A 403 0.93 -8.43 -12.85
CA PRO A 403 -0.37 -7.89 -12.45
C PRO A 403 -0.39 -6.35 -12.36
N VAL A 404 0.78 -5.71 -12.41
CA VAL A 404 0.97 -4.26 -12.30
C VAL A 404 1.55 -3.65 -13.58
N ASN A 405 1.50 -4.39 -14.69
CA ASN A 405 1.91 -3.95 -16.03
C ASN A 405 3.40 -3.56 -16.19
N ASN A 406 4.28 -4.08 -15.34
CA ASN A 406 5.73 -3.87 -15.51
C ASN A 406 6.26 -4.64 -16.71
N GLU A 407 7.29 -4.10 -17.34
CA GLU A 407 7.88 -4.64 -18.56
C GLU A 407 9.38 -4.94 -18.43
N PRO A 408 9.82 -5.73 -17.42
CA PRO A 408 11.25 -5.91 -17.12
C PRO A 408 12.05 -6.56 -18.27
N MET A 409 11.37 -7.20 -19.23
CA MET A 409 12.04 -7.67 -20.45
C MET A 409 12.62 -6.52 -21.27
N ARG A 410 11.93 -5.38 -21.35
CA ARG A 410 12.38 -4.22 -22.14
C ARG A 410 13.63 -3.61 -21.53
N ASP A 411 13.64 -3.43 -20.21
CA ASP A 411 14.84 -3.04 -19.47
C ASP A 411 16.04 -3.91 -19.81
N ILE A 412 15.87 -5.24 -19.80
CA ILE A 412 16.96 -6.16 -20.13
C ILE A 412 17.41 -5.98 -21.59
N LEU A 413 16.48 -5.76 -22.52
CA LEU A 413 16.80 -5.57 -23.94
C LEU A 413 17.45 -4.22 -24.23
N ASP A 414 17.10 -3.18 -23.48
CA ASP A 414 17.78 -1.89 -23.57
C ASP A 414 19.17 -1.94 -22.96
N ILE A 415 19.38 -2.68 -21.87
CA ILE A 415 20.73 -2.89 -21.30
C ILE A 415 21.62 -3.76 -22.21
N ARG A 416 21.03 -4.59 -23.09
CA ARG A 416 21.78 -5.42 -24.06
C ARG A 416 22.30 -4.65 -25.27
N ARG A 417 21.61 -3.58 -25.65
CA ARG A 417 21.95 -2.73 -26.78
C ARG A 417 23.13 -1.86 -26.39
#